data_AF-A0A960XK00-F1
#
_entry.id   AF-A0A960XK00-F1
#
_cell.length_a   1.000
_cell.length_b   1.000
_cell.length_c   1.000
_cell.angle_alpha   90.00
_cell.angle_beta   90.00
_cell.angle_gamma   90.00
#
_symmetry.space_group_name_H-M   'P 1'
#
loop_
_entity.id
_entity.type
_entity.pdbx_description
1 polymer ?
#
loop_
_entity_poly.entity_id
_entity_poly.type
_entity_poly.pdbx_seq_one_letter_code
_entity_poly.pdbx_strand_id
1 'polypeptide(L)'
;MLNRRYVLFLLSVLLTLLAAGETGVAAEFPLRLEDIRVRDPFVVADGGSGSYYLYAQTGNRGRSALRGVEAYRSRDLEHWSGPFLVFQKPDDFWGGNEVWAPEVHRLGDRCYLFVSFSGREGGRG
;
A
#
# COMPACT_ATOMS: atom_id res chain seq x y z
N MET A 1 -8.60 -38.66 -35.34
CA MET A 1 -8.29 -37.30 -35.86
C MET A 1 -9.20 -36.31 -35.15
N LEU A 2 -8.64 -35.39 -34.35
CA LEU A 2 -9.45 -34.41 -33.62
C LEU A 2 -10.00 -33.37 -34.61
N ASN A 3 -11.30 -33.08 -34.53
CA ASN A 3 -12.00 -32.26 -35.51
C ASN A 3 -11.53 -30.79 -35.44
N ARG A 4 -11.11 -30.24 -36.58
CA ARG A 4 -10.56 -28.87 -36.72
C ARG A 4 -11.47 -27.79 -36.12
N ARG A 5 -12.80 -28.00 -36.14
CA ARG A 5 -13.78 -27.09 -35.52
C ARG A 5 -13.69 -27.07 -33.99
N TYR A 6 -13.42 -28.21 -33.36
CA TYR A 6 -13.24 -28.30 -31.91
C TYR A 6 -11.91 -27.70 -31.46
N VAL A 7 -10.85 -27.90 -32.24
CA VAL A 7 -9.53 -27.29 -31.96
C VAL A 7 -9.61 -25.77 -31.99
N LEU A 8 -10.28 -25.20 -33.01
CA LEU A 8 -10.45 -23.75 -33.12
C LEU A 8 -11.34 -23.18 -32.01
N PHE A 9 -12.39 -23.89 -31.61
CA PHE A 9 -13.27 -23.48 -30.51
C PHE A 9 -12.54 -23.52 -29.16
N LEU A 10 -11.76 -24.56 -28.89
CA LEU A 10 -10.96 -24.66 -27.66
C LEU A 10 -9.86 -23.60 -27.61
N LEU A 11 -9.22 -23.28 -28.74
CA LEU A 11 -8.25 -22.20 -28.84
C LEU A 11 -8.90 -20.83 -28.60
N SER A 12 -10.11 -20.57 -29.09
CA SER A 12 -10.78 -19.29 -28.85
C SER A 12 -11.25 -19.13 -27.40
N VAL A 13 -11.69 -20.22 -26.75
CA VAL A 13 -12.04 -20.22 -25.31
C VAL A 13 -10.79 -20.02 -24.44
N LEU A 14 -9.67 -20.67 -24.79
CA LEU A 14 -8.42 -20.49 -24.06
C LEU A 14 -7.86 -19.06 -24.22
N LEU A 15 -7.97 -18.48 -25.42
CA LEU A 15 -7.53 -17.10 -25.70
C LEU A 15 -8.38 -16.06 -24.95
N THR A 16 -9.69 -16.29 -24.83
CA THR A 16 -10.59 -15.41 -24.05
C THR A 16 -10.35 -15.51 -22.54
N LEU A 17 -10.05 -16.70 -22.03
CA LEU A 17 -9.68 -16.89 -20.62
C LEU A 17 -8.34 -16.24 -20.24
N LEU A 18 -7.36 -16.24 -21.16
CA LEU A 18 -6.09 -15.54 -20.96
C LEU A 18 -6.26 -14.00 -20.89
N ALA A 19 -7.11 -13.43 -21.75
CA ALA A 19 -7.29 -11.98 -21.81
C ALA A 19 -8.03 -11.38 -20.59
N ALA A 20 -8.90 -12.16 -19.94
CA ALA A 20 -9.67 -11.70 -18.78
C ALA A 20 -8.84 -11.55 -17.49
N GLY A 21 -7.66 -12.17 -17.41
CA GLY A 21 -6.80 -12.14 -16.21
C GLY A 21 -6.06 -10.81 -16.01
N GLU A 22 -5.79 -10.06 -17.08
CA GLU A 22 -4.94 -8.86 -17.04
C GLU A 22 -5.69 -7.62 -16.54
N THR A 23 -6.99 -7.51 -16.84
CA THR A 23 -7.79 -6.32 -16.51
C THR A 23 -8.05 -6.15 -15.01
N GLY A 24 -8.02 -7.23 -14.23
CA GLY A 24 -8.29 -7.18 -12.79
C GLY A 24 -7.13 -6.63 -11.96
N VAL A 25 -5.89 -6.90 -12.38
CA VAL A 25 -4.69 -6.49 -11.64
C VAL A 25 -4.46 -4.98 -11.74
N ALA A 26 -4.61 -4.41 -12.94
CA ALA A 26 -4.50 -2.97 -13.15
C ALA A 26 -5.57 -2.17 -12.39
N ALA A 27 -6.78 -2.75 -12.20
CA ALA A 27 -7.83 -2.13 -11.41
C ALA A 27 -7.55 -2.17 -9.89
N GLU A 28 -6.86 -3.21 -9.39
CA GLU A 28 -6.48 -3.34 -7.97
C GLU A 28 -5.33 -2.40 -7.60
N PHE A 29 -4.38 -2.16 -8.52
CA PHE A 29 -3.16 -1.36 -8.28
C PHE A 29 -3.04 -0.16 -9.24
N PRO A 30 -3.89 0.88 -9.08
CA PRO A 30 -4.00 1.96 -10.07
C PRO A 30 -2.87 2.99 -10.01
N LEU A 31 -2.03 2.99 -8.97
CA LEU A 31 -0.95 3.97 -8.79
C LEU A 31 0.38 3.38 -9.25
N ARG A 32 1.22 4.18 -9.89
CA ARG A 32 2.64 3.87 -10.10
C ARG A 32 3.46 4.41 -8.94
N LEU A 33 4.66 3.87 -8.72
CA LEU A 33 5.56 4.34 -7.66
C LEU A 33 5.82 5.85 -7.76
N GLU A 34 5.96 6.37 -8.97
CA GLU A 34 6.18 7.80 -9.25
C GLU A 34 5.00 8.71 -8.87
N ASP A 35 3.79 8.15 -8.74
CA ASP A 35 2.60 8.88 -8.28
C ASP A 35 2.60 9.06 -6.75
N ILE A 36 3.41 8.26 -6.02
CA ILE A 36 3.47 8.30 -4.56
C ILE A 36 4.53 9.30 -4.12
N ARG A 37 4.08 10.53 -3.85
CA ARG A 37 4.89 11.51 -3.14
C ARG A 37 5.03 11.13 -1.68
N VAL A 38 6.26 10.91 -1.21
CA VAL A 38 6.53 10.55 0.19
C VAL A 38 7.88 11.08 0.69
N ARG A 39 7.98 11.27 2.01
CA ARG A 39 9.23 11.51 2.72
C ARG A 39 9.29 10.55 3.90
N ASP A 40 10.49 10.01 4.17
CA ASP A 40 10.76 9.06 5.24
C ASP A 40 9.89 7.77 5.16
N PRO A 41 9.78 7.09 4.00
CA PRO A 41 9.00 5.87 3.89
C PRO A 41 9.68 4.69 4.57
N PHE A 42 8.88 3.73 5.04
CA PHE A 42 9.36 2.41 5.47
C PHE A 42 8.61 1.30 4.72
N VAL A 43 9.34 0.37 4.11
CA VAL A 43 8.76 -0.70 3.29
C VAL A 43 8.97 -2.06 3.97
N VAL A 44 7.89 -2.82 4.14
CA VAL A 44 7.89 -4.19 4.68
C VAL A 44 7.50 -5.17 3.60
N ALA A 45 8.30 -6.22 3.42
CA ALA A 45 7.91 -7.39 2.64
C ALA A 45 7.14 -8.36 3.55
N ASP A 46 5.87 -8.62 3.24
CA ASP A 46 5.05 -9.59 3.94
C ASP A 46 5.01 -10.92 3.18
N GLY A 47 5.90 -11.84 3.58
CA GLY A 47 5.99 -13.16 2.95
C GLY A 47 4.70 -14.00 3.05
N GLY A 48 3.82 -13.72 4.02
CA GLY A 48 2.54 -14.40 4.17
C GLY A 48 1.52 -14.04 3.08
N SER A 49 1.47 -12.77 2.66
CA SER A 49 0.56 -12.29 1.61
C SER A 49 1.24 -12.13 0.24
N GLY A 50 2.57 -12.30 0.17
CA GLY A 50 3.35 -12.02 -1.04
C GLY A 50 3.25 -10.55 -1.47
N SER A 51 3.06 -9.64 -0.52
CA SER A 51 2.86 -8.21 -0.78
C SER A 51 3.92 -7.36 -0.08
N TYR A 52 4.20 -6.20 -0.64
CA TYR A 52 4.99 -5.13 -0.02
C TYR A 52 4.06 -4.07 0.54
N TYR A 53 4.40 -3.53 1.70
CA TYR A 53 3.67 -2.44 2.35
C TYR A 53 4.59 -1.25 2.58
N LEU A 54 4.27 -0.11 1.98
CA LEU A 54 4.95 1.16 2.19
C LEU A 54 4.17 1.99 3.19
N TYR A 55 4.79 2.35 4.31
CA TYR A 55 4.21 3.18 5.36
C TYR A 55 4.71 4.63 5.24
N ALA A 56 3.81 5.58 5.41
CA ALA A 56 4.07 7.00 5.24
C ALA A 56 3.15 7.85 6.14
N GLN A 57 3.54 9.11 6.41
CA GLN A 57 2.62 10.05 7.05
C GLN A 57 1.47 10.45 6.12
N THR A 58 0.26 10.67 6.65
CA THR A 58 -0.93 11.08 5.86
C THR A 58 -0.81 12.45 5.18
N GLY A 59 0.16 13.28 5.58
CA GLY A 59 0.46 14.60 4.99
C GLY A 59 1.36 14.55 3.74
N ASN A 60 1.84 13.37 3.36
CA ASN A 60 2.68 13.13 2.19
C ASN A 60 2.03 13.56 0.85
N ARG A 61 0.70 13.42 0.73
CA ARG A 61 -0.10 13.80 -0.45
C ARG A 61 -0.50 15.27 -0.49
N GLY A 62 0.01 16.10 0.43
CA GLY A 62 -0.27 17.54 0.51
C GLY A 62 -0.90 17.94 1.85
N ARG A 63 -1.62 19.06 1.89
CA ARG A 63 -2.33 19.52 3.10
C ARG A 63 -3.53 18.60 3.40
N SER A 64 -3.26 17.41 3.92
CA SER A 64 -4.29 16.57 4.53
C SER A 64 -4.75 17.20 5.85
N ALA A 65 -6.04 17.16 6.15
CA ALA A 65 -6.55 17.47 7.48
C ALA A 65 -6.23 16.33 8.47
N LEU A 66 -6.06 15.11 7.95
CA LEU A 66 -5.73 13.93 8.74
C LEU A 66 -4.25 13.95 9.13
N ARG A 67 -3.99 13.61 10.40
CA ARG A 67 -2.65 13.46 10.98
C ARG A 67 -2.48 12.03 11.44
N GLY A 68 -1.48 11.34 10.90
CA GLY A 68 -1.19 9.96 11.28
C GLY A 68 -0.38 9.25 10.21
N VAL A 69 -0.61 7.95 10.10
CA VAL A 69 0.14 7.05 9.22
C VAL A 69 -0.82 6.35 8.26
N GLU A 70 -0.43 6.28 6.99
CA GLU A 70 -1.09 5.52 5.95
C GLU A 70 -0.13 4.48 5.35
N ALA A 71 -0.70 3.49 4.68
CA ALA A 71 0.03 2.46 3.97
C ALA A 71 -0.41 2.35 2.51
N TYR A 72 0.52 1.95 1.66
CA TYR A 72 0.27 1.50 0.30
C TYR A 72 0.69 0.05 0.17
N ARG A 73 -0.03 -0.73 -0.64
CA ARG A 73 0.26 -2.14 -0.88
C ARG A 73 0.65 -2.37 -2.33
N SER A 74 1.69 -3.14 -2.57
CA SER A 74 2.16 -3.55 -3.91
C SER A 74 2.49 -5.03 -3.94
N ARG A 75 2.54 -5.62 -5.14
CA ARG A 75 3.07 -6.98 -5.37
C ARG A 75 4.43 -6.98 -6.09
N ASP A 76 4.84 -5.85 -6.67
CA ASP A 76 5.98 -5.74 -7.58
C ASP A 76 6.87 -4.51 -7.32
N LEU A 77 6.54 -3.67 -6.33
CA LEU A 77 7.15 -2.38 -6.00
C LEU A 77 6.98 -1.27 -7.06
N GLU A 78 6.30 -1.55 -8.16
CA GLU A 78 6.04 -0.61 -9.25
C GLU A 78 4.60 -0.11 -9.23
N HIS A 79 3.64 -1.02 -9.04
CA HIS A 79 2.22 -0.73 -9.01
C HIS A 79 1.68 -0.87 -7.59
N TRP A 80 0.90 0.12 -7.17
CA TRP A 80 0.49 0.28 -5.78
C TRP A 80 -1.01 0.50 -5.68
N SER A 81 -1.56 0.06 -4.55
CA SER A 81 -2.94 0.24 -4.12
C SER A 81 -2.96 1.01 -2.80
N GLY A 82 -4.04 1.75 -2.55
CA GLY A 82 -4.20 2.60 -1.38
C GLY A 82 -4.35 4.08 -1.74
N PRO A 83 -4.14 5.00 -0.79
CA PRO A 83 -3.64 4.76 0.57
C PRO A 83 -4.70 4.17 1.50
N PHE A 84 -4.24 3.40 2.49
CA PHE A 84 -5.03 2.82 3.57
C PHE A 84 -4.63 3.48 4.90
N LEU A 85 -5.60 3.95 5.69
CA LEU A 85 -5.31 4.54 6.99
C LEU A 85 -4.85 3.45 7.98
N VAL A 86 -3.67 3.63 8.57
CA VAL A 86 -3.08 2.71 9.57
C VAL A 86 -3.29 3.26 10.97
N PHE A 87 -3.06 4.55 11.15
CA PHE A 87 -3.23 5.24 12.41
C PHE A 87 -3.73 6.65 12.15
N GLN A 88 -4.75 7.08 12.89
CA GLN A 88 -5.18 8.46 12.96
C GLN A 88 -4.97 8.97 14.39
N LYS A 89 -4.31 10.12 14.49
CA LYS A 89 -4.09 10.80 15.76
C LYS A 89 -5.44 11.22 16.36
N PRO A 90 -5.76 10.82 17.61
CA PRO A 90 -6.89 11.37 18.35
C PRO A 90 -6.74 12.87 18.63
N ASP A 91 -7.86 13.53 18.93
CA ASP A 91 -7.90 14.96 19.24
C ASP A 91 -7.14 15.29 20.53
N ASP A 92 -7.21 14.41 21.53
CA ASP A 92 -6.56 14.53 22.84
C ASP A 92 -5.14 13.95 22.89
N PHE A 93 -4.59 13.53 21.74
CA PHE A 93 -3.26 12.93 21.68
C PHE A 93 -2.15 13.84 22.22
N TRP A 94 -1.19 13.25 22.93
CA TRP A 94 -0.10 13.97 23.61
C TRP A 94 0.80 14.73 22.63
N GLY A 95 1.05 14.16 21.45
CA GLY A 95 1.89 14.73 20.40
C GLY A 95 1.23 15.90 19.66
N GLY A 96 2.07 16.77 19.10
CA GLY A 96 1.72 17.90 18.25
C GLY A 96 1.23 17.46 16.86
N ASN A 97 1.39 18.36 15.89
CA ASN A 97 0.87 18.16 14.54
C ASN A 97 1.82 17.40 13.62
N GLU A 98 3.10 17.30 13.98
CA GLU A 98 4.10 16.70 13.12
C GLU A 98 4.19 15.20 13.37
N VAL A 99 4.13 14.43 12.28
CA VAL A 99 4.19 12.96 12.28
C VAL A 99 5.34 12.57 11.35
N TRP A 100 6.31 11.80 11.85
CA TRP A 100 7.55 11.54 11.13
C TRP A 100 7.99 10.07 11.18
N ALA A 101 8.64 9.64 10.10
CA ALA A 101 9.37 8.37 9.97
C ALA A 101 8.64 7.16 10.58
N PRO A 102 7.46 6.77 10.06
CA PRO A 102 6.77 5.58 10.53
C PRO A 102 7.53 4.32 10.13
N GLU A 103 7.67 3.38 11.05
CA GLU A 103 8.21 2.04 10.82
C GLU A 103 7.28 0.97 11.37
N VAL A 104 7.16 -0.17 10.68
CA VAL A 104 6.30 -1.27 11.13
C VAL A 104 7.10 -2.56 11.23
N HIS A 105 7.13 -3.14 12.42
CA HIS A 105 7.85 -4.39 12.69
C HIS A 105 6.88 -5.49 13.08
N ARG A 106 7.03 -6.68 12.48
CA ARG A 106 6.24 -7.86 12.82
C ARG A 106 6.94 -8.64 13.93
N LEU A 107 6.19 -9.01 14.97
CA LEU A 107 6.65 -9.89 16.03
C LEU A 107 5.53 -10.90 16.35
N GLY A 108 5.75 -12.15 15.95
CA GLY A 108 4.72 -13.20 16.01
C GLY A 108 3.54 -12.90 15.09
N ASP A 109 2.34 -12.95 15.66
CA ASP A 109 1.07 -12.66 14.98
C ASP A 109 0.71 -11.16 14.98
N ARG A 110 1.56 -10.31 15.57
CA ARG A 110 1.30 -8.87 15.76
C ARG A 110 2.22 -8.00 14.93
N CYS A 111 1.71 -6.82 14.58
CA CYS A 111 2.46 -5.74 13.95
C CYS A 111 2.54 -4.56 14.91
N TYR A 112 3.72 -3.95 15.01
CA TYR A 112 4.01 -2.83 15.89
C TYR A 112 4.42 -1.63 15.05
N LEU A 113 3.68 -0.52 15.19
CA LEU A 113 3.99 0.75 14.56
C LEU A 113 4.83 1.60 15.50
N PHE A 114 6.00 2.02 15.02
CA PHE A 114 6.85 3.02 15.64
C PHE A 114 6.75 4.29 14.80
N VAL A 115 6.53 5.44 15.42
CA VAL A 115 6.36 6.71 14.73
C VAL A 115 6.71 7.84 15.68
N SER A 116 7.42 8.84 15.18
CA SER A 116 7.81 10.01 15.96
C SER A 116 6.79 11.13 15.82
N PHE A 117 6.58 11.85 16.93
CA PHE A 117 5.72 13.02 17.00
C PHE A 117 6.48 14.18 17.62
N SER A 118 6.17 15.41 17.19
CA SER A 118 6.61 16.55 17.97
C SER A 118 5.87 16.62 19.31
N GLY A 119 6.52 17.17 20.33
CA GLY A 119 5.86 17.63 21.53
C GLY A 119 5.11 18.94 21.27
N ARG A 120 4.04 19.20 22.04
CA ARG A 120 3.23 20.42 21.89
C ARG A 120 4.02 21.73 22.06
N GLU A 121 5.14 21.69 22.78
CA GLU A 121 6.01 22.85 23.06
C GLU A 121 7.28 22.89 22.18
N GLY A 122 7.37 22.04 21.13
CA GLY A 122 8.49 22.08 20.17
C GLY A 122 9.64 21.10 20.44
N GLY A 123 9.47 20.12 21.34
CA GLY A 123 10.37 18.96 21.46
C GLY A 123 10.14 17.91 20.38
N ARG A 124 11.09 16.99 20.16
CA ARG A 124 10.91 15.81 19.28
C ARG A 124 10.88 14.56 20.16
N GLY A 125 9.91 13.66 19.92
CA GLY A 125 9.76 12.37 20.62
C GLY A 125 9.40 11.25 19.65
#